data_AF-A0A959RB25-F1
#
_entry.id   AF-A0A959RB25-F1
#
_cell.length_a   1.000
_cell.length_b   1.000
_cell.length_c   1.000
_cell.angle_alpha   90.00
_cell.angle_beta   90.00
_cell.angle_gamma   90.00
#
_symmetry.space_group_name_H-M   'P 1'
#
loop_
_entity.id
_entity.type
_entity.pdbx_description
1 polymer ?
#
loop_
_entity_poly.entity_id
_entity_poly.type
_entity_poly.pdbx_seq_one_letter_code
_entity_poly.pdbx_strand_id
1 'polypeptide(L)'
;MNWKSVLPLSLFGILMGVLNVFGVTSGLEWILWLVIALISALVIEKTSERLLVTQGFLVGFLDSLFNGLVTAIFWEKYLLNNPNVLERLSEMPENLAPEFFIIIASVLIGMVYGLFIGLVVFLTRKAKRRSKPENN
;
A
#
# COMPACT_ATOMS: atom_id res chain seq x y z
N MET A 1 -17.94 -8.44 2.56
CA MET A 1 -16.85 -7.50 2.23
C MET A 1 -17.32 -6.10 2.59
N ASN A 2 -16.55 -5.31 3.35
CA ASN A 2 -16.94 -3.95 3.70
C ASN A 2 -16.25 -2.92 2.79
N TRP A 3 -16.81 -2.71 1.59
CA TRP A 3 -16.26 -1.77 0.61
C TRP A 3 -16.19 -0.33 1.10
N LYS A 4 -17.02 0.04 2.10
CA LYS A 4 -17.00 1.36 2.73
C LYS A 4 -15.71 1.61 3.53
N SER A 5 -15.01 0.57 3.97
CA SER A 5 -13.68 0.69 4.57
C SER A 5 -12.57 0.51 3.55
N VAL A 6 -12.73 -0.41 2.59
CA VAL A 6 -11.69 -0.71 1.60
C VAL A 6 -11.36 0.51 0.73
N LEU A 7 -12.38 1.15 0.15
CA LEU A 7 -12.15 2.24 -0.79
C LEU A 7 -11.47 3.45 -0.14
N PRO A 8 -11.94 4.01 1.00
CA PRO A 8 -11.27 5.15 1.61
C PRO A 8 -9.84 4.85 2.07
N LEU A 9 -9.59 3.64 2.59
CA LEU A 9 -8.25 3.23 3.00
C LEU A 9 -7.31 3.11 1.80
N SER A 10 -7.79 2.59 0.66
CA SER A 10 -6.96 2.53 -0.56
C SER A 10 -6.62 3.89 -1.17
N LEU A 11 -7.30 4.98 -0.79
CA LEU A 11 -6.97 6.32 -1.28
C LEU A 11 -5.64 6.84 -0.70
N PHE A 12 -5.11 6.20 0.36
CA PHE A 12 -3.75 6.50 0.82
C PHE A 12 -2.71 6.27 -0.28
N GLY A 13 -2.97 5.37 -1.22
CA GLY A 13 -2.15 5.09 -2.38
C GLY A 13 -2.09 6.25 -3.36
N ILE A 14 -3.21 6.95 -3.57
CA ILE A 14 -3.22 8.18 -4.36
C ILE A 14 -2.40 9.25 -3.66
N LEU A 15 -2.60 9.43 -2.35
CA LEU A 15 -1.85 10.39 -1.55
C LEU A 15 -0.35 10.11 -1.61
N MET A 16 0.05 8.85 -1.40
CA MET A 16 1.44 8.40 -1.49
C MET A 16 2.02 8.61 -2.89
N GLY A 17 1.25 8.29 -3.94
CA GLY A 17 1.67 8.52 -5.32
C GLY A 17 1.96 9.99 -5.58
N VAL A 18 1.09 10.89 -5.10
CA VAL A 18 1.33 12.34 -5.21
C VAL A 18 2.59 12.73 -4.43
N LEU A 19 2.73 12.31 -3.17
CA LEU A 19 3.91 12.64 -2.37
C LEU A 19 5.21 12.14 -3.02
N ASN A 20 5.19 10.93 -3.61
CA ASN A 20 6.29 10.35 -4.37
C ASN A 20 6.64 11.18 -5.61
N VAL A 21 5.64 11.59 -6.39
CA VAL A 21 5.81 12.45 -7.57
C VAL A 21 6.49 13.78 -7.23
N PHE A 22 6.24 14.32 -6.03
CA PHE A 22 6.89 15.55 -5.54
C PHE A 22 8.21 15.30 -4.80
N GLY A 23 8.70 14.05 -4.70
CA GLY A 23 9.97 13.70 -4.06
C GLY A 23 9.97 13.84 -2.52
N VAL A 24 8.81 14.08 -1.91
CA VAL A 24 8.65 14.37 -0.47
C VAL A 24 8.98 13.15 0.39
N THR A 25 8.84 11.95 -0.17
CA THR A 25 8.95 10.68 0.55
C THR A 25 10.36 10.10 0.60
N SER A 26 11.35 10.77 -0.01
CA SER A 26 12.74 10.30 -0.11
C SER A 26 13.30 9.80 1.24
N GLY A 27 13.46 8.48 1.37
CA GLY A 27 13.98 7.80 2.57
C GLY A 27 12.96 7.46 3.66
N LEU A 28 11.75 8.02 3.61
CA LEU A 28 10.67 7.80 4.59
C LEU A 28 9.54 6.91 4.07
N GLU A 29 9.54 6.54 2.79
CA GLU A 29 8.50 5.71 2.16
C GLU A 29 8.12 4.49 3.00
N TRP A 30 9.09 3.69 3.43
CA TRP A 30 8.83 2.46 4.19
C TRP A 30 8.14 2.72 5.54
N ILE A 31 8.44 3.85 6.19
CA ILE A 31 7.79 4.26 7.45
C ILE A 31 6.35 4.66 7.16
N LEU A 32 6.13 5.46 6.11
CA LEU A 32 4.79 5.90 5.71
C LEU A 32 3.90 4.70 5.35
N TRP A 33 4.41 3.76 4.55
CA TRP A 33 3.72 2.50 4.25
C TRP A 33 3.43 1.70 5.52
N LEU A 34 4.38 1.59 6.46
CA LEU A 34 4.12 0.90 7.72
C LEU A 34 3.01 1.57 8.54
N VAL A 35 3.00 2.90 8.61
CA VAL A 35 1.95 3.67 9.30
C VAL A 35 0.59 3.44 8.63
N ILE A 36 0.52 3.51 7.29
CA ILE A 36 -0.71 3.23 6.53
C ILE A 36 -1.20 1.80 6.78
N ALA A 37 -0.29 0.81 6.80
CA ALA A 37 -0.63 -0.58 7.08
C ALA A 37 -1.25 -0.74 8.48
N LEU A 38 -0.67 -0.09 9.50
CA LEU A 38 -1.17 -0.14 10.87
C LEU A 38 -2.53 0.55 11.02
N ILE A 39 -2.70 1.74 10.44
CA ILE A 39 -3.97 2.47 10.45
C ILE A 39 -5.04 1.63 9.75
N SER A 40 -4.75 1.12 8.56
CA SER A 40 -5.64 0.24 7.80
C SER A 40 -6.01 -0.99 8.62
N ALA A 41 -5.03 -1.61 9.29
CA ALA A 41 -5.28 -2.80 10.07
C ALA A 41 -6.23 -2.52 11.26
N LEU A 42 -6.02 -1.42 11.98
CA LEU A 42 -6.85 -1.01 13.11
C LEU A 42 -8.27 -0.64 12.68
N VAL A 43 -8.44 0.01 11.52
CA VAL A 43 -9.76 0.35 11.00
C VAL A 43 -10.51 -0.92 10.57
N ILE A 44 -9.88 -1.79 9.77
CA ILE A 44 -10.50 -3.05 9.33
C ILE A 44 -10.87 -3.92 10.53
N GLU A 45 -9.99 -4.01 11.54
CA GLU A 45 -10.28 -4.75 12.76
C GLU A 45 -11.52 -4.24 13.47
N LYS A 46 -11.85 -2.95 13.42
CA LYS A 46 -13.04 -2.40 14.05
C LYS A 46 -14.30 -2.49 13.19
N THR A 47 -14.16 -2.36 11.87
CA THR A 47 -15.31 -2.22 10.95
C THR A 47 -15.75 -3.52 10.30
N SER A 48 -14.96 -4.59 10.42
CA SER A 48 -15.23 -5.86 9.73
C SER A 48 -15.32 -7.04 10.68
N GLU A 49 -16.38 -7.83 10.51
CA GLU A 49 -16.62 -9.02 11.32
C GLU A 49 -16.03 -10.30 10.70
N ARG A 50 -15.88 -10.32 9.38
CA ARG A 50 -15.41 -11.48 8.59
C ARG A 50 -14.49 -11.03 7.47
N LEU A 51 -13.73 -11.97 6.90
CA LEU A 51 -12.84 -11.76 5.75
C LEU A 51 -11.74 -10.72 6.00
N LEU A 52 -11.16 -10.73 7.20
CA LEU A 52 -10.14 -9.78 7.63
C LEU A 52 -8.92 -9.76 6.70
N VAL A 53 -8.41 -10.94 6.36
CA VAL A 53 -7.25 -11.08 5.47
C VAL A 53 -7.56 -10.58 4.07
N THR A 54 -8.72 -10.95 3.51
CA THR A 54 -9.16 -10.52 2.19
C THR A 54 -9.33 -9.00 2.10
N GLN A 55 -9.84 -8.36 3.16
CA GLN A 55 -9.95 -6.90 3.18
C GLN A 55 -8.59 -6.22 3.26
N GLY A 56 -7.68 -6.70 4.11
CA GLY A 56 -6.31 -6.18 4.15
C GLY A 56 -5.61 -6.34 2.80
N PHE A 57 -5.81 -7.49 2.15
CA PHE A 57 -5.30 -7.76 0.81
C PHE A 57 -5.82 -6.74 -0.22
N LEU A 58 -7.13 -6.54 -0.28
CA LEU A 58 -7.73 -5.60 -1.23
C LEU A 58 -7.31 -4.16 -0.97
N VAL A 59 -7.19 -3.75 0.30
CA VAL A 59 -6.68 -2.41 0.65
C VAL A 59 -5.27 -2.27 0.10
N GLY A 60 -4.32 -3.11 0.51
CA GLY A 60 -2.92 -2.97 0.07
C GLY A 60 -2.74 -3.10 -1.45
N PHE A 61 -3.50 -3.97 -2.10
CA PHE A 61 -3.48 -4.11 -3.55
C PHE A 61 -3.92 -2.82 -4.26
N LEU A 62 -5.08 -2.27 -3.88
CA LEU A 62 -5.60 -1.03 -4.48
C LEU A 62 -4.71 0.17 -4.14
N ASP A 63 -4.16 0.21 -2.92
CA ASP A 63 -3.24 1.25 -2.44
C ASP A 63 -2.01 1.33 -3.35
N SER A 64 -1.31 0.20 -3.54
CA SER A 64 -0.13 0.17 -4.40
C SER A 64 -0.49 0.39 -5.87
N LEU A 65 -1.62 -0.14 -6.35
CA LEU A 65 -2.07 0.10 -7.72
C LEU A 65 -2.31 1.59 -7.98
N PHE A 66 -3.02 2.29 -7.08
CA PHE A 66 -3.24 3.73 -7.21
C PHE A 66 -1.94 4.53 -7.13
N ASN A 67 -1.03 4.16 -6.23
CA ASN A 67 0.29 4.77 -6.16
C ASN A 67 1.07 4.61 -7.48
N GLY A 68 1.08 3.40 -8.05
CA GLY A 68 1.73 3.11 -9.32
C GLY A 68 1.11 3.86 -10.49
N LEU A 69 -0.22 3.94 -10.55
CA LEU A 69 -0.94 4.70 -11.58
C LEU A 69 -0.65 6.19 -11.50
N VAL A 70 -0.69 6.79 -10.31
CA VAL A 70 -0.34 8.21 -10.13
C VAL A 70 1.11 8.47 -10.56
N THR A 71 2.03 7.60 -10.13
CA THR A 71 3.45 7.72 -10.50
C THR A 71 3.66 7.62 -12.01
N ALA A 72 2.98 6.68 -12.68
CA ALA A 72 3.06 6.51 -14.13
C ALA A 72 2.42 7.66 -14.91
N ILE A 73 1.28 8.20 -14.44
CA ILE A 73 0.63 9.35 -15.07
C ILE A 73 1.51 10.61 -14.99
N PHE A 74 2.19 10.81 -13.86
CA PHE A 74 3.06 11.97 -13.62
C PHE A 74 4.55 11.63 -13.75
N TRP A 75 4.88 10.72 -14.67
CA TRP A 75 6.22 10.12 -14.76
C TRP A 75 7.34 11.14 -14.94
N GLU A 76 7.19 12.08 -15.86
CA GLU A 76 8.19 13.13 -16.10
C GLU A 76 8.48 13.94 -14.84
N LYS A 77 7.42 14.32 -14.12
CA LYS A 77 7.53 15.07 -12.86
C LYS A 77 8.14 14.23 -11.74
N TYR A 78 7.79 12.96 -11.68
CA TYR A 78 8.39 12.02 -10.73
C TYR A 78 9.91 11.91 -10.95
N LEU A 79 10.37 11.75 -12.20
CA LEU A 79 11.80 11.67 -12.50
C LEU A 79 12.55 12.96 -12.16
N LEU A 80 11.96 14.12 -12.47
CA LEU A 80 12.56 15.43 -12.14
C LEU A 80 12.79 15.62 -10.63
N ASN A 81 11.89 15.08 -9.80
CA ASN A 81 11.97 15.21 -8.34
C ASN A 81 12.67 14.03 -7.66
N ASN A 82 13.00 12.96 -8.38
CA ASN A 82 13.61 11.74 -7.83
C ASN A 82 14.82 11.30 -8.67
N PRO A 83 15.93 12.07 -8.67
CA PRO A 83 17.10 11.78 -9.51
C PRO A 83 17.75 10.43 -9.21
N ASN A 84 17.63 9.92 -7.98
CA ASN A 84 18.14 8.60 -7.59
C ASN A 84 17.45 7.45 -8.34
N VAL A 85 16.26 7.70 -8.91
CA VAL A 85 15.53 6.69 -9.69
C VAL A 85 16.11 6.58 -11.09
N LEU A 86 16.57 7.68 -11.70
CA LEU A 86 17.26 7.65 -13.00
C LEU A 86 18.49 6.76 -12.98
N GLU A 87 19.28 6.79 -11.89
CA GLU A 87 20.43 5.92 -11.72
C GLU A 87 20.03 4.43 -11.72
N ARG A 88 18.96 4.08 -10.99
CA ARG A 88 18.42 2.71 -10.95
C ARG A 88 17.79 2.27 -12.27
N LEU A 89 17.24 3.19 -13.04
CA LEU A 89 16.68 2.90 -14.35
C LEU A 89 17.76 2.64 -15.41
N SER A 90 18.99 3.14 -15.22
CA SER A 90 20.10 2.87 -16.14
C SER A 90 20.50 1.39 -16.19
N GLU A 91 20.11 0.62 -15.18
CA GLU A 91 20.32 -0.83 -15.10
C GLU A 91 19.21 -1.63 -15.80
N MET A 92 18.16 -0.96 -16.31
CA MET A 92 17.03 -1.63 -16.96
C MET A 92 17.31 -2.02 -18.42
N PRO A 93 16.70 -3.10 -18.91
CA PRO A 93 16.73 -3.42 -20.34
C PRO A 93 16.09 -2.29 -21.16
N GLU A 94 16.78 -1.83 -22.22
CA GLU A 94 16.35 -0.70 -23.07
C GLU A 94 14.96 -0.89 -23.72
N ASN A 95 14.48 -2.13 -23.81
CA ASN A 95 13.21 -2.47 -24.46
C ASN A 95 11.99 -2.36 -23.54
N LEU A 96 12.16 -1.90 -22.29
CA LEU A 96 11.12 -1.91 -21.28
C LEU A 96 10.75 -0.48 -20.88
N ALA A 97 9.51 -0.08 -21.17
CA ALA A 97 8.97 1.22 -20.77
C ALA A 97 8.94 1.32 -19.22
N PRO A 98 9.72 2.23 -18.61
CA PRO A 98 9.84 2.33 -17.15
C PRO A 98 8.50 2.57 -16.42
N GLU A 99 7.58 3.29 -17.06
CA GLU A 99 6.24 3.59 -16.54
C GLU A 99 5.43 2.31 -16.37
N PHE A 100 5.49 1.44 -17.37
CA PHE A 100 4.80 0.16 -17.35
C PHE A 100 5.41 -0.79 -16.32
N PHE A 101 6.74 -0.76 -16.19
CA PHE A 101 7.43 -1.51 -15.15
C PHE A 101 6.95 -1.12 -13.75
N ILE A 102 6.80 0.17 -13.46
CA ILE A 102 6.34 0.63 -12.14
C ILE A 102 4.92 0.19 -11.84
N ILE A 103 4.03 0.16 -12.82
CA ILE A 103 2.68 -0.36 -12.63
C ILE A 103 2.72 -1.85 -12.27
N ILE A 104 3.51 -2.65 -13.00
CA ILE A 104 3.67 -4.09 -12.71
C ILE A 104 4.28 -4.29 -11.33
N ALA A 105 5.36 -3.58 -11.02
CA ALA A 105 6.03 -3.64 -9.72
C ALA A 105 5.05 -3.27 -8.60
N SER A 106 4.24 -2.24 -8.79
CA SER A 106 3.22 -1.80 -7.83
C SER A 106 2.14 -2.86 -7.60
N VAL A 107 1.73 -3.60 -8.63
CA VAL A 107 0.81 -4.73 -8.49
C VAL A 107 1.41 -5.84 -7.63
N LEU A 108 2.65 -6.24 -7.91
CA LEU A 108 3.33 -7.30 -7.16
C LEU A 108 3.58 -6.89 -5.70
N ILE A 109 4.06 -5.67 -5.48
CA ILE A 109 4.26 -5.09 -4.15
C ILE A 109 2.91 -5.02 -3.41
N GLY A 110 1.85 -4.56 -4.08
CA GLY A 110 0.51 -4.46 -3.51
C GLY A 110 -0.05 -5.81 -3.07
N MET A 111 0.23 -6.89 -3.79
CA MET A 111 -0.17 -8.23 -3.37
C MET A 111 0.52 -8.64 -2.06
N VAL A 112 1.83 -8.46 -1.96
CA VAL A 112 2.61 -8.81 -0.75
C VAL A 112 2.21 -7.91 0.42
N TYR A 113 2.13 -6.61 0.18
CA TYR A 113 1.77 -5.61 1.17
C TYR A 113 0.33 -5.78 1.67
N GLY A 114 -0.61 -6.10 0.78
CA GLY A 114 -1.98 -6.43 1.14
C GLY A 114 -2.07 -7.68 2.00
N LEU A 115 -1.33 -8.75 1.67
CA LEU A 115 -1.25 -9.94 2.51
C LEU A 115 -0.70 -9.60 3.90
N PHE A 116 0.35 -8.76 3.96
CA PHE A 116 0.91 -8.28 5.21
C PHE A 116 -0.15 -7.55 6.08
N ILE A 117 -0.88 -6.59 5.52
CA ILE A 117 -1.98 -5.91 6.24
C ILE A 117 -3.01 -6.94 6.72
N GLY A 118 -3.43 -7.86 5.84
CA GLY A 118 -4.39 -8.90 6.17
C GLY A 118 -3.96 -9.77 7.35
N LEU A 119 -2.68 -10.14 7.39
CA LEU A 119 -2.08 -10.89 8.50
C LEU A 119 -2.05 -10.08 9.79
N VAL A 120 -1.67 -8.80 9.74
CA VAL A 120 -1.67 -7.92 10.92
C VAL A 120 -3.08 -7.77 11.50
N VAL A 121 -4.10 -7.57 10.66
CA VAL A 121 -5.51 -7.52 11.10
C VAL A 121 -5.91 -8.84 11.77
N PHE A 122 -5.54 -9.98 11.17
CA PHE A 122 -5.87 -11.29 11.71
C PHE A 122 -5.22 -11.52 13.08
N LEU A 123 -3.93 -11.20 13.21
CA LEU A 123 -3.17 -11.37 14.45
C LEU A 123 -3.70 -10.44 15.56
N THR A 124 -3.95 -9.17 15.26
CA THR A 124 -4.49 -8.21 16.24
C THR A 124 -5.86 -8.64 16.76
N ARG A 125 -6.75 -9.13 15.87
CA ARG A 125 -8.05 -9.65 16.31
C ARG A 125 -7.90 -10.92 17.16
N LYS A 126 -7.01 -11.83 16.77
CA LYS A 126 -6.76 -13.08 17.52
C LYS A 126 -6.21 -12.78 18.92
N ALA A 127 -5.30 -11.82 19.04
CA ALA A 127 -4.76 -11.38 20.33
C ALA A 127 -5.85 -10.81 21.24
N LYS A 128 -6.71 -9.91 20.73
CA LYS A 128 -7.82 -9.31 21.50
C LYS A 128 -8.87 -10.32 21.96
N ARG A 129 -9.14 -11.36 21.15
CA ARG A 129 -10.08 -12.43 21.55
C ARG A 129 -9.52 -13.27 22.69
N ARG A 130 -8.22 -13.54 22.71
CA ARG A 130 -7.55 -14.28 23.79
C ARG A 130 -7.46 -13.49 25.11
N SER A 131 -7.45 -12.16 25.04
CA SER A 131 -7.33 -11.30 26.22
C SER A 131 -8.66 -10.93 26.88
N LYS A 132 -9.82 -11.30 26.32
CA LYS A 132 -11.12 -11.15 27.01
C LYS A 132 -11.34 -12.40 27.88
N PRO A 133 -11.27 -12.31 29.21
CA PRO A 133 -11.70 -13.41 30.07
C PRO A 133 -13.20 -13.62 29.88
N GLU A 134 -13.63 -14.87 29.82
CA GLU A 134 -15.05 -15.25 29.93
C GLU A 134 -15.54 -14.85 31.33
N ASN A 135 -16.13 -13.66 31.45
CA ASN A 135 -17.05 -13.41 32.55
C ASN A 135 -18.37 -14.10 32.16
N ASN A 136 -18.51 -15.34 32.64
CA ASN A 136 -19.79 -16.03 32.80
C ASN A 136 -20.69 -15.27 33.77
#